data_AF-A0A837HN40-F1
#
_entry.id   AF-A0A837HN40-F1
#
_cell.length_a   1.000
_cell.length_b   1.000
_cell.length_c   1.000
_cell.angle_alpha   90.00
_cell.angle_beta   90.00
_cell.angle_gamma   90.00
#
_symmetry.space_group_name_H-M   'P 1'
#
loop_
_entity.id
_entity.type
_entity.pdbx_description
1 polymer ?
#
loop_
_entity_poly.entity_id
_entity_poly.type
_entity_poly.pdbx_seq_one_letter_code
_entity_poly.pdbx_strand_id
1 'polypeptide(L)' 'MEKTSLNNQYPNWLNEALQIKVRTVFEPRYNRSLSDYEVITIAESYTSFMEHFFKFKLRLDYDMQI' A
#
# COMPACT_ATOMS: atom_id res chain seq x y z
N MET A 1 -20.18 -19.97 18.70
CA MET A 1 -19.37 -18.79 18.34
C MET A 1 -18.30 -19.26 17.39
N GLU A 2 -18.62 -19.32 16.09
CA GLU A 2 -17.66 -19.68 15.04
C GLU A 2 -16.66 -18.55 14.88
N LYS A 3 -15.38 -18.87 15.08
CA LYS A 3 -14.27 -17.99 14.72
C LYS A 3 -14.13 -18.06 13.21
N THR A 4 -14.58 -17.03 12.51
CA THR A 4 -14.33 -16.83 11.09
C THR A 4 -12.82 -16.70 10.87
N SER A 5 -12.20 -17.79 10.41
CA SER A 5 -10.85 -17.76 9.83
C SER A 5 -10.91 -16.92 8.54
N LEU A 6 -10.66 -15.62 8.66
CA LEU A 6 -10.43 -14.76 7.49
C LEU A 6 -9.15 -15.26 6.81
N ASN A 7 -9.29 -15.82 5.61
CA ASN A 7 -8.16 -16.07 4.72
C ASN A 7 -7.54 -14.70 4.37
N ASN A 8 -6.56 -14.26 5.17
CA ASN A 8 -5.75 -13.07 4.90
C ASN A 8 -4.76 -13.39 3.77
N GLN A 9 -5.28 -13.54 2.56
CA GLN A 9 -4.45 -13.74 1.39
C GLN A 9 -4.03 -12.38 0.83
N TYR A 10 -2.73 -12.14 0.76
CA TYR A 10 -2.18 -10.94 0.15
C TYR A 10 -2.57 -10.83 -1.33
N PRO A 11 -2.81 -9.62 -1.86
CA PRO A 11 -2.97 -9.40 -3.29
C PRO A 11 -1.78 -9.94 -4.09
N ASN A 12 -2.01 -10.51 -5.27
CA ASN A 12 -0.96 -11.12 -6.10
C ASN A 12 0.22 -10.20 -6.43
N TRP A 13 -0.03 -8.88 -6.51
CA TRP A 13 1.01 -7.88 -6.79
C TRP A 13 1.86 -7.54 -5.56
N LEU A 14 1.35 -7.79 -4.35
CA LEU A 14 2.00 -7.47 -3.08
C LEU A 14 2.82 -8.67 -2.61
N ASN A 15 3.97 -8.89 -3.25
CA ASN A 15 4.88 -9.98 -2.89
C ASN A 15 5.55 -9.77 -1.51
N GLU A 16 6.18 -10.82 -0.99
CA GLU A 16 6.81 -10.82 0.34
C GLU A 16 7.84 -9.70 0.52
N ALA A 17 8.67 -9.43 -0.49
CA ALA A 17 9.66 -8.36 -0.41
C ALA A 17 9.02 -6.97 -0.24
N LEU A 18 7.88 -6.72 -0.89
CA LEU A 18 7.12 -5.49 -0.72
C LEU A 18 6.43 -5.42 0.65
N GLN A 19 5.88 -6.55 1.12
CA GLN A 19 5.29 -6.63 2.47
C GLN A 19 6.31 -6.29 3.55
N ILE A 20 7.54 -6.84 3.45
CA ILE A 20 8.64 -6.54 4.37
C ILE A 20 8.96 -5.05 4.34
N LYS A 21 9.08 -4.45 3.16
CA LYS A 21 9.35 -3.00 3.03
C LYS A 21 8.28 -2.14 3.71
N VAL A 22 7.01 -2.47 3.52
CA VAL A 22 5.91 -1.77 4.19
C VAL A 22 6.08 -1.87 5.71
N ARG A 23 6.33 -3.06 6.24
CA ARG A 23 6.56 -3.24 7.69
C ARG A 23 7.76 -2.42 8.18
N THR A 24 8.91 -2.53 7.52
CA THR A 24 10.14 -1.81 7.91
C THR A 24 9.95 -0.29 7.96
N VAL A 25 9.17 0.28 7.05
CA VAL A 25 8.96 1.73 7.00
C VAL A 25 7.91 2.19 8.03
N PHE A 26 6.84 1.42 8.21
CA PHE A 26 5.66 1.88 8.95
C PHE A 26 5.60 1.37 10.39
N GLU A 27 6.13 0.19 10.72
CA GLU A 27 6.14 -0.33 12.09
C GLU A 27 6.86 0.60 13.09
N PRO A 28 8.04 1.19 12.76
CA PRO A 28 8.68 2.15 13.66
C PRO A 28 7.83 3.40 13.89
N ARG A 29 7.03 3.80 12.89
CA ARG A 29 6.16 4.98 12.96
C ARG A 29 4.93 4.75 13.85
N TYR A 30 4.40 3.53 13.85
CA TYR A 30 3.28 3.14 14.71
C TYR A 30 3.71 2.59 16.07
N ASN A 31 5.02 2.38 16.28
CA ASN A 31 5.61 1.80 17.49
C ASN A 31 4.99 0.44 17.88
N ARG A 32 4.59 -0.35 16.88
CA ARG A 32 4.05 -1.71 17.03
C ARG A 32 4.17 -2.48 15.73
N SER A 33 4.11 -3.80 15.83
CA SER A 33 3.98 -4.67 14.66
C SER A 33 2.64 -4.47 13.96
N LEU A 34 2.65 -4.54 12.63
CA LEU A 34 1.46 -4.44 11.81
C LEU A 34 0.83 -5.83 11.60
N SER A 35 -0.49 -5.91 11.55
CA SER A 35 -1.18 -7.10 11.08
C SER A 35 -1.15 -7.18 9.54
N ASP A 36 -1.41 -8.35 8.99
CA ASP A 36 -1.38 -8.55 7.53
C ASP A 36 -2.41 -7.66 6.81
N TYR A 37 -3.59 -7.51 7.41
CA TYR A 37 -4.63 -6.60 6.93
C TYR A 37 -4.16 -5.14 6.88
N GLU A 38 -3.42 -4.69 7.89
CA GLU A 38 -2.89 -3.34 7.93
C GLU A 38 -1.80 -3.13 6.89
N VAL A 39 -0.94 -4.13 6.68
CA VAL A 39 0.08 -4.09 5.61
C VAL A 39 -0.58 -3.96 4.25
N ILE A 40 -1.65 -4.73 3.98
CA ILE A 40 -2.43 -4.64 2.74
C ILE A 40 -3.03 -3.24 2.61
N THR A 41 -3.69 -2.75 3.66
CA THR A 41 -4.36 -1.44 3.65
C THR A 41 -3.38 -0.28 3.40
N ILE A 42 -2.21 -0.32 4.03
CA ILE A 42 -1.15 0.68 3.84
C ILE A 42 -0.63 0.62 2.41
N ALA A 43 -0.38 -0.58 1.88
CA ALA A 43 0.11 -0.75 0.52
C ALA A 43 -0.90 -0.24 -0.53
N GLU A 44 -2.18 -0.57 -0.38
CA GLU A 44 -3.25 -0.10 -1.27
C GLU A 44 -3.42 1.43 -1.21
N SER A 45 -3.42 2.00 0.00
CA SER A 45 -3.52 3.45 0.19
C SER A 45 -2.36 4.18 -0.48
N TYR A 46 -1.13 3.67 -0.32
CA TYR A 46 0.05 4.27 -0.93
C TYR A 46 0.04 4.17 -2.45
N THR A 47 -0.32 3.01 -3.00
CA THR A 47 -0.43 2.83 -4.47
C THR A 47 -1.48 3.78 -5.05
N SER A 48 -2.66 3.88 -4.42
CA SER A 48 -3.71 4.81 -4.84
C SER A 48 -3.22 6.26 -4.85
N PHE A 49 -2.50 6.69 -3.81
CA PHE A 49 -1.90 8.02 -3.77
C PHE A 49 -0.91 8.23 -4.92
N MET A 50 -0.02 7.27 -5.16
CA MET A 50 0.97 7.35 -6.24
C MET A 50 0.32 7.41 -7.62
N GLU A 51 -0.74 6.64 -7.85
CA GLU A 51 -1.52 6.74 -9.10
C GLU A 51 -2.09 8.13 -9.33
N HIS A 52 -2.69 8.74 -8.30
CA HIS A 52 -3.21 10.09 -8.39
C HIS A 52 -2.10 11.12 -8.63
N PHE A 53 -0.97 10.97 -7.91
CA PHE A 53 0.20 11.83 -8.09
C PHE A 53 0.77 11.73 -9.51
N PHE A 54 0.92 10.53 -10.06
CA PHE A 54 1.41 10.34 -11.41
C PHE A 54 0.45 10.87 -12.46
N LYS A 55 -0.87 10.64 -12.33
CA LYS A 55 -1.89 11.23 -13.22
C LYS A 55 -1.85 12.76 -13.19
N PHE A 56 -1.69 13.35 -11.99
CA PHE A 56 -1.55 14.79 -11.83
C PHE A 56 -0.29 15.32 -12.52
N LYS A 57 0.87 14.67 -12.28
CA LYS A 57 2.13 15.05 -12.92
C LYS A 57 2.05 14.95 -14.44
N LEU A 58 1.51 13.86 -14.98
CA LEU A 58 1.33 13.67 -16.42
C LEU A 58 0.44 14.74 -17.05
N ARG A 59 -0.61 15.17 -16.33
CA ARG A 59 -1.44 16.30 -16.79
C ARG A 59 -0.64 17.59 -16.86
N LEU A 60 0.12 17.92 -15.83
CA LEU A 60 0.96 19.12 -15.84
C LEU A 60 1.98 19.09 -16.98
N ASP A 61 2.65 17.95 -17.18
CA ASP A 61 3.64 17.80 -18.25
C ASP A 61 2.99 17.97 -19.64
N TYR A 62 1.77 17.49 -19.85
CA TYR A 62 1.00 17.68 -21.09
C TYR A 62 0.58 19.15 -21.28
N ASP A 63 0.05 19.79 -20.24
CA ASP A 63 -0.42 21.18 -20.28
C ASP A 63 0.74 22.17 -20.51
N MET A 64 1.96 21.83 -20.09
CA MET A 64 3.19 22.62 -20.30
C MET A 64 3.85 22.41 -21.67
N GLN A 65 3.38 21.46 -22.50
CA GLN A 65 3.89 21.21 -23.85
C GLN A 65 3.19 22.05 -24.94
N ILE A 66 2.59 23.18 -24.58
CA ILE A 66 1.94 24.15 -25.48
C ILE A 66 2.70 25.48 -25.44
#